data_AF-A0A1G7MK25-F1
#
_entry.id   AF-A0A1G7MK25-F1
#
_cell.length_a   1.000
_cell.length_b   1.000
_cell.length_c   1.000
_cell.angle_alpha   90.00
_cell.angle_beta   90.00
_cell.angle_gamma   90.00
#
_symmetry.space_group_name_H-M   'P 1'
#
loop_
_entity.id
_entity.type
_entity.pdbx_description
1 polymer ?
#
loop_
_entity_poly.entity_id
_entity_poly.type
_entity_poly.pdbx_seq_one_letter_code
_entity_poly.pdbx_strand_id
1 'polypeptide(L)'
;MHDADIKRGEVTQKALELIATVDEALAHMDKQLTELRVEDFWPLFRDFLLAVAALADNWEYYVTSDSDRQRIVEATRAFAAAYDEFDKIAASGQAPAIQAALNDRLVPAYQAWKAALFNS
;
A
#
# COMPACT_ATOMS: atom_id res chain seq x y z
N MET A 1 -30.63 -3.83 9.49
CA MET A 1 -29.40 -3.83 10.32
C MET A 1 -28.51 -5.01 9.96
N HIS A 2 -29.05 -6.23 9.85
CA HIS A 2 -28.31 -7.45 9.46
C HIS A 2 -27.53 -7.36 8.13
N ASP A 3 -28.13 -6.81 7.06
CA ASP A 3 -27.49 -6.79 5.73
C ASP A 3 -26.28 -5.83 5.63
N ALA A 4 -26.28 -4.74 6.40
CA ALA A 4 -25.19 -3.77 6.43
C ALA A 4 -23.95 -4.34 7.13
N ASP A 5 -24.16 -5.14 8.19
CA ASP A 5 -23.09 -5.80 8.93
C ASP A 5 -22.48 -6.95 8.12
N ILE A 6 -23.30 -7.72 7.38
CA ILE A 6 -22.82 -8.75 6.43
C ILE A 6 -21.94 -8.11 5.35
N LYS A 7 -22.43 -7.05 4.69
CA LYS A 7 -21.67 -6.35 3.66
C LYS A 7 -20.34 -5.79 4.19
N ARG A 8 -20.34 -5.24 5.40
CA ARG A 8 -19.11 -4.78 6.06
C ARG A 8 -18.12 -5.93 6.25
N GLY A 9 -18.57 -7.06 6.78
CA GLY A 9 -17.74 -8.25 6.98
C GLY A 9 -17.09 -8.75 5.68
N GLU A 10 -17.87 -8.84 4.59
CA GLU A 10 -17.36 -9.26 3.28
C GLU A 10 -16.32 -8.30 2.70
N VAL A 11 -16.55 -6.99 2.81
CA VAL A 11 -15.60 -5.97 2.35
C VAL A 11 -14.30 -6.04 3.15
N THR A 12 -14.39 -6.15 4.47
CA THR A 12 -13.21 -6.28 5.35
C THR A 12 -12.42 -7.54 5.04
N GLN A 13 -13.08 -8.68 4.80
CA GLN A 13 -12.39 -9.92 4.45
C GLN A 13 -11.62 -9.79 3.13
N LYS A 14 -12.27 -9.27 2.08
CA LYS A 14 -11.61 -9.05 0.77
C LYS A 14 -10.45 -8.07 0.87
N ALA A 15 -10.57 -7.06 1.74
CA ALA A 15 -9.48 -6.13 1.98
C ALA A 15 -8.26 -6.81 2.63
N LEU A 16 -8.47 -7.72 3.59
CA LEU A 16 -7.39 -8.51 4.19
C LEU A 16 -6.72 -9.46 3.18
N GLU A 17 -7.49 -10.09 2.30
CA GLU A 17 -6.97 -10.93 1.22
C GLU A 17 -6.12 -10.12 0.22
N LEU A 18 -6.60 -8.92 -0.14
CA LEU A 18 -5.87 -8.00 -1.01
C LEU A 18 -4.56 -7.54 -0.37
N ILE A 19 -4.56 -7.24 0.93
CA ILE A 19 -3.35 -6.89 1.69
C ILE A 19 -2.30 -8.00 1.64
N ALA A 20 -2.70 -9.25 1.85
CA ALA A 20 -1.77 -10.38 1.80
C ALA A 20 -1.12 -10.48 0.41
N THR A 21 -1.90 -10.26 -0.65
CA THR A 21 -1.41 -10.22 -2.04
C THR A 21 -0.45 -9.05 -2.27
N VAL A 22 -0.76 -7.88 -1.70
CA VAL A 22 0.10 -6.69 -1.77
C VAL A 22 1.43 -6.92 -1.04
N ASP A 23 1.41 -7.51 0.15
CA ASP A 23 2.62 -7.84 0.92
C ASP A 23 3.51 -8.83 0.14
N GLU A 24 2.92 -9.83 -0.51
CA GLU A 24 3.63 -10.75 -1.40
C GLU A 24 4.21 -10.01 -2.63
N ALA A 25 3.43 -9.14 -3.27
CA ALA A 25 3.88 -8.34 -4.41
C ALA A 25 5.10 -7.47 -4.06
N LEU A 26 5.14 -6.86 -2.87
CA LEU A 26 6.29 -6.09 -2.40
C LEU A 26 7.57 -6.93 -2.31
N ALA A 27 7.47 -8.17 -1.82
CA ALA A 27 8.62 -9.08 -1.75
C ALA A 27 9.10 -9.49 -3.16
N HIS A 28 8.18 -9.74 -4.10
CA HIS A 28 8.55 -10.04 -5.49
C HIS A 28 9.18 -8.84 -6.19
N MET A 29 8.68 -7.62 -5.95
CA MET A 29 9.26 -6.39 -6.48
C MET A 29 10.71 -6.20 -6.03
N ASP A 30 11.01 -6.39 -4.75
CA ASP A 30 12.37 -6.30 -4.22
C ASP A 30 13.30 -7.35 -4.86
N LYS A 31 12.79 -8.58 -5.05
CA LYS A 31 13.51 -9.64 -5.76
C LYS A 31 13.80 -9.27 -7.22
N GLN A 32 12.82 -8.73 -7.95
CA GLN A 32 13.00 -8.31 -9.35
C GLN A 32 14.07 -7.22 -9.47
N LEU A 33 14.10 -6.25 -8.56
CA LEU A 33 15.11 -5.20 -8.55
C LEU A 33 16.51 -5.75 -8.20
N THR A 34 16.59 -6.73 -7.30
CA THR A 34 17.83 -7.47 -7.00
C THR A 34 18.35 -8.23 -8.23
N GLU A 35 17.44 -8.81 -9.03
CA GLU A 35 17.74 -9.50 -10.29
C GLU A 35 17.96 -8.54 -11.47
N LEU A 36 17.94 -7.21 -11.25
CA LEU A 36 18.05 -6.15 -12.26
C LEU A 36 16.94 -6.15 -13.32
N ARG A 37 15.78 -6.74 -13.02
CA ARG A 37 14.60 -6.87 -13.90
C ARG A 37 13.65 -5.70 -13.69
N VAL A 38 14.09 -4.49 -14.04
CA VAL A 38 13.33 -3.25 -13.83
C VAL A 38 12.04 -3.21 -14.65
N GLU A 39 12.05 -3.80 -15.84
CA GLU A 39 10.90 -3.93 -16.72
C GLU A 39 9.75 -4.77 -16.13
N ASP A 40 10.08 -5.78 -15.33
CA ASP A 40 9.11 -6.65 -14.68
C ASP A 40 8.60 -6.05 -13.35
N PHE A 41 9.35 -5.11 -12.78
CA PHE A 41 8.99 -4.37 -11.58
C PHE A 41 7.80 -3.42 -11.82
N TRP A 42 7.81 -2.65 -12.91
CA TRP A 42 6.81 -1.60 -13.12
C TRP A 42 5.35 -2.07 -13.22
N PRO A 43 5.04 -3.18 -13.92
CA PRO A 43 3.68 -3.73 -13.92
C PRO A 43 3.20 -4.09 -12.51
N LEU A 44 4.05 -4.76 -11.73
CA LEU A 44 3.73 -5.15 -10.36
C LEU A 44 3.60 -3.94 -9.43
N PHE A 45 4.42 -2.91 -9.65
CA PHE A 45 4.34 -1.64 -8.93
C PHE A 45 3.03 -0.89 -9.22
N ARG A 46 2.58 -0.91 -10.48
CA ARG A 46 1.28 -0.34 -10.86
C ARG A 46 0.13 -1.07 -10.17
N ASP A 47 0.17 -2.40 -10.17
CA ASP A 47 -0.86 -3.22 -9.52
C ASP A 47 -0.87 -3.01 -8.01
N PHE A 48 0.31 -2.85 -7.39
CA PHE A 48 0.46 -2.40 -6.00
C PHE A 48 -0.28 -1.08 -5.74
N LEU A 49 -0.04 -0.04 -6.55
CA LEU A 49 -0.69 1.26 -6.36
C LEU A 49 -2.21 1.18 -6.54
N LEU A 50 -2.69 0.39 -7.50
CA LEU A 50 -4.13 0.17 -7.71
C LEU A 50 -4.78 -0.54 -6.51
N ALA A 51 -4.10 -1.52 -5.93
CA ALA A 51 -4.56 -2.21 -4.73
C ALA A 51 -4.62 -1.26 -3.52
N VAL A 52 -3.59 -0.44 -3.31
CA VAL A 52 -3.57 0.58 -2.26
C VAL A 52 -4.71 1.59 -2.45
N ALA A 53 -4.95 2.06 -3.68
CA ALA A 53 -6.07 2.96 -3.97
C ALA A 53 -7.43 2.29 -3.70
N ALA A 54 -7.63 1.04 -4.12
CA ALA A 54 -8.87 0.30 -3.89
C ALA A 54 -9.13 0.10 -2.39
N LEU A 55 -8.09 -0.20 -1.61
CA LEU A 55 -8.18 -0.23 -0.16
C LEU A 55 -8.58 1.16 0.34
N ALA A 56 -7.79 2.20 0.04
CA ALA A 56 -8.04 3.58 0.48
C ALA A 56 -9.48 4.05 0.19
N ASP A 57 -10.05 3.75 -0.98
CA ASP A 57 -11.42 4.15 -1.34
C ASP A 57 -12.50 3.49 -0.46
N ASN A 58 -12.19 2.34 0.15
CA ASN A 58 -13.10 1.58 0.98
C ASN A 58 -12.85 1.76 2.49
N TRP A 59 -12.08 2.78 2.87
CA TRP A 59 -11.58 2.93 4.24
C TRP A 59 -12.61 3.02 5.35
N GLU A 60 -13.76 3.58 5.05
CA GLU A 60 -14.86 3.74 5.99
C GLU A 60 -15.52 2.41 6.39
N TYR A 61 -15.27 1.32 5.64
CA TYR A 61 -15.81 0.00 5.98
C TYR A 61 -15.07 -0.66 7.14
N TYR A 62 -13.81 -0.31 7.37
CA TYR A 62 -12.97 -0.94 8.38
C TYR A 62 -12.45 0.05 9.44
N VAL A 63 -12.54 1.37 9.20
CA VAL A 63 -12.25 2.40 10.20
C VAL A 63 -13.54 2.97 10.79
N THR A 64 -13.84 2.66 12.05
CA THR A 64 -15.11 3.02 12.67
C THR A 64 -15.06 4.17 13.68
N SER A 65 -13.91 4.45 14.31
CA SER A 65 -13.79 5.51 15.32
C SER A 65 -13.16 6.79 14.76
N ASP A 66 -13.56 7.95 15.27
CA ASP A 66 -13.05 9.26 14.80
C ASP A 66 -11.54 9.44 15.02
N SER A 67 -10.98 8.88 16.09
CA SER A 67 -9.52 8.88 16.30
C SER A 67 -8.78 8.11 15.22
N ASP A 68 -9.38 7.03 14.73
CA ASP A 68 -8.81 6.20 13.68
C ASP A 68 -8.96 6.86 12.31
N ARG A 69 -10.06 7.60 12.09
CA ARG A 69 -10.24 8.46 10.90
C ARG A 69 -9.12 9.47 10.78
N GLN A 70 -8.75 10.14 11.87
CA GLN A 70 -7.64 11.09 11.84
C GLN A 70 -6.31 10.39 11.56
N ARG A 71 -6.06 9.25 12.22
CA ARG A 71 -4.85 8.45 12.02
C ARG A 71 -4.67 8.01 10.57
N ILE A 72 -5.74 7.55 9.91
CA ILE A 72 -5.64 7.12 8.51
C ILE A 72 -5.42 8.28 7.56
N VAL A 73 -6.02 9.45 7.82
CA VAL A 73 -5.75 10.67 7.02
C VAL A 73 -4.28 11.07 7.11
N GLU A 74 -3.71 11.06 8.31
CA GLU A 74 -2.29 11.37 8.53
C GLU A 74 -1.38 10.34 7.86
N ALA A 75 -1.67 9.05 8.01
CA ALA A 75 -0.91 7.99 7.37
C ALA A 75 -1.00 8.03 5.84
N THR A 76 -2.17 8.38 5.29
CA THR A 76 -2.37 8.53 3.84
C THR A 76 -1.53 9.70 3.29
N ARG A 77 -1.45 10.82 4.02
CA ARG A 77 -0.55 11.94 3.66
C ARG A 77 0.92 11.55 3.70
N ALA A 78 1.33 10.80 4.72
CA ALA A 78 2.71 10.31 4.83
C ALA A 78 3.05 9.34 3.69
N PHE A 79 2.13 8.44 3.34
CA PHE A 79 2.29 7.54 2.19
C PHE A 79 2.41 8.29 0.87
N ALA A 80 1.55 9.29 0.63
CA ALA A 80 1.65 10.13 -0.57
C ALA A 80 2.99 10.88 -0.66
N ALA A 81 3.48 11.43 0.46
CA ALA A 81 4.80 12.09 0.49
C ALA A 81 5.95 11.09 0.19
N ALA A 82 5.90 9.88 0.76
CA ALA A 82 6.88 8.84 0.48
C ALA A 82 6.83 8.39 -1.00
N TYR A 83 5.64 8.33 -1.59
CA TYR A 83 5.47 8.07 -3.02
C TYR A 83 6.08 9.18 -3.88
N ASP A 84 5.81 10.45 -3.58
CA ASP A 84 6.41 11.58 -4.31
C ASP A 84 7.95 11.57 -4.26
N GLU A 85 8.52 11.15 -3.13
CA GLU A 85 9.95 10.96 -2.98
C GLU A 85 10.48 9.75 -3.75
N PHE A 86 9.74 8.65 -3.75
CA PHE A 86 10.04 7.46 -4.53
C PHE A 86 10.03 7.79 -6.04
N ASP A 87 8.99 8.45 -6.53
CA ASP A 87 8.80 8.78 -7.96
C ASP A 87 9.96 9.62 -8.51
N LYS A 88 10.43 10.61 -7.73
CA LYS A 88 11.62 11.42 -8.06
C LYS A 88 12.89 10.57 -8.23
N ILE A 89 13.07 9.53 -7.42
CA ILE A 89 14.22 8.62 -7.53
C ILE A 89 14.01 7.61 -8.67
N ALA A 90 12.79 7.10 -8.81
CA ALA A 90 12.40 6.17 -9.84
C ALA A 90 12.68 6.70 -11.25
N ALA A 91 12.54 8.02 -11.45
CA ALA A 91 12.91 8.70 -12.69
C ALA A 91 14.38 8.53 -13.11
N SER A 92 15.28 8.13 -12.19
CA SER A 92 16.68 7.80 -12.52
C SER A 92 16.84 6.52 -13.33
N GLY A 93 15.85 5.61 -13.29
CA GLY A 93 15.84 4.33 -14.00
C GLY A 93 16.84 3.27 -13.48
N GLN A 94 17.60 3.57 -12.43
CA GLN A 94 18.63 2.65 -11.91
C GLN A 94 18.02 1.69 -10.88
N ALA A 95 18.08 0.38 -11.15
CA ALA A 95 17.51 -0.65 -10.27
C ALA A 95 17.93 -0.51 -8.80
N PRO A 96 19.23 -0.28 -8.46
CA PRO A 96 19.64 -0.13 -7.05
C PRO A 96 19.05 1.12 -6.38
N ALA A 97 18.88 2.22 -7.11
CA ALA A 97 18.28 3.44 -6.58
C ALA A 97 16.77 3.27 -6.36
N ILE A 98 16.08 2.61 -7.30
CA ILE A 98 14.66 2.26 -7.18
C ILE A 98 14.45 1.33 -5.98
N GLN A 99 15.32 0.33 -5.80
CA GLN A 99 15.25 -0.62 -4.68
C GLN A 99 15.43 0.08 -3.34
N ALA A 100 16.45 0.94 -3.22
CA ALA A 100 16.66 1.72 -2.01
C ALA A 100 15.44 2.62 -1.71
N ALA A 101 14.90 3.31 -2.72
CA ALA A 101 13.70 4.15 -2.53
C ALA A 101 12.47 3.33 -2.13
N LEU A 102 12.29 2.14 -2.70
CA LEU A 102 11.21 1.22 -2.34
C LEU A 102 11.33 0.80 -0.87
N ASN A 103 12.50 0.29 -0.47
CA ASN A 103 12.71 -0.33 0.84
C ASN A 103 12.87 0.69 1.98
N ASP A 104 13.49 1.84 1.72
CA ASP A 104 13.80 2.82 2.77
C ASP A 104 12.66 3.83 2.97
N ARG A 105 11.77 3.98 1.98
CA ARG A 105 10.72 5.01 2.00
C ARG A 105 9.33 4.44 1.81
N LEU A 106 9.08 3.84 0.65
CA LEU A 106 7.71 3.53 0.25
C LEU A 106 7.13 2.33 1.02
N VAL A 107 7.91 1.27 1.21
CA VAL A 107 7.50 0.09 1.98
C VAL A 107 7.23 0.46 3.45
N PRO A 108 8.13 1.17 4.18
CA PRO A 108 7.84 1.63 5.54
C PRO A 108 6.58 2.49 5.64
N ALA A 109 6.38 3.43 4.71
CA ALA A 109 5.19 4.27 4.69
C ALA A 109 3.91 3.45 4.43
N TYR A 110 3.97 2.47 3.52
CA TYR A 110 2.87 1.54 3.30
C TYR A 110 2.56 0.70 4.56
N GLN A 111 3.58 0.19 5.26
CA GLN A 111 3.36 -0.59 6.48
C GLN A 111 2.71 0.25 7.59
N ALA A 112 3.12 1.50 7.76
CA ALA A 112 2.49 2.44 8.69
C ALA A 112 1.04 2.76 8.29
N TRP A 113 0.78 2.96 7.00
CA TRP A 113 -0.56 3.17 6.46
C TRP A 113 -1.47 1.95 6.65
N LYS A 114 -0.98 0.76 6.34
CA LYS A 114 -1.68 -0.51 6.60
C LYS A 114 -2.04 -0.67 8.08
N ALA A 115 -1.11 -0.35 8.99
CA ALA A 115 -1.38 -0.41 10.43
C ALA A 115 -2.49 0.56 10.84
N ALA A 116 -2.55 1.77 10.25
CA ALA A 116 -3.62 2.73 10.49
C ALA A 116 -4.99 2.31 9.92
N LEU A 117 -5.04 1.37 8.97
CA LEU A 117 -6.31 0.85 8.43
C LEU A 117 -6.90 -0.28 9.29
N PHE A 118 -6.07 -1.19 9.81
CA PHE A 118 -6.53 -2.47 10.38
C PHE A 118 -6.13 -2.73 11.83
N ASN A 119 -5.14 -2.02 12.38
CA ASN A 119 -4.71 -2.15 13.77
C ASN A 119 -5.14 -0.93 14.62
N SER A 120 -6.18 -0.24 14.16
CA SER A 120 -6.70 0.98 14.76
C SER A 120 -7.74 0.71 15.82
#